data_AF-A0A7X8I784-F1
#
_entry.id   AF-A0A7X8I784-F1
#
_cell.length_a   1.000
_cell.length_b   1.000
_cell.length_c   1.000
_cell.angle_alpha   90.00
_cell.angle_beta   90.00
_cell.angle_gamma   90.00
#
_symmetry.space_group_name_H-M   'P 1'
#
loop_
_entity.id
_entity.type
_entity.pdbx_description
1 polymer ?
#
loop_
_entity_poly.entity_id
_entity_poly.type
_entity_poly.pdbx_seq_one_letter_code
_entity_poly.pdbx_strand_id
1 'polypeptide(L)' 'KLLLNSLLLTLGQFRGIDRVQLLIEGEITENLPEGSDISGPLKIQNYPNEI' A
#
# COMPACT_ATOMS: atom_id res chain seq x y z
N LYS A 1 -1.10 -0.23 11.52
CA LYS A 1 -0.28 -0.78 10.41
C LYS A 1 0.64 0.32 9.88
N LEU A 2 1.71 0.66 10.62
CA LEU A 2 2.54 1.84 10.34
C LEU A 2 3.27 1.71 8.99
N LEU A 3 4.02 0.61 8.80
CA LEU A 3 4.80 0.36 7.59
C LEU A 3 3.95 0.49 6.31
N LEU A 4 2.85 -0.26 6.26
CA LEU A 4 1.98 -0.30 5.09
C LEU A 4 1.38 1.08 4.78
N ASN A 5 0.88 1.79 5.79
CA ASN A 5 0.29 3.11 5.61
C ASN A 5 1.33 4.12 5.14
N SER A 6 2.53 4.14 5.73
CA SER A 6 3.61 5.05 5.33
C SER A 6 4.03 4.82 3.88
N LEU A 7 4.13 3.56 3.44
CA LEU A 7 4.43 3.21 2.06
C LEU A 7 3.35 3.71 1.10
N LEU A 8 2.08 3.37 1.36
CA LEU A 8 0.96 3.76 0.49
C LEU A 8 0.82 5.29 0.38
N LEU A 9 0.91 6.01 1.50
CA LEU A 9 0.79 7.48 1.50
C LEU A 9 1.94 8.16 0.77
N THR A 10 3.17 7.66 0.94
CA THR A 10 4.35 8.23 0.29
C THR A 10 4.28 8.00 -1.22
N LEU A 11 3.98 6.76 -1.65
CA LEU A 11 3.89 6.43 -3.08
C LEU A 11 2.70 7.11 -3.76
N GLY A 12 1.61 7.37 -3.03
CA GLY A 12 0.46 8.10 -3.55
C GLY A 12 0.68 9.59 -3.80
N GLN A 13 1.79 10.18 -3.35
CA GLN A 13 2.13 11.57 -3.69
C GLN A 13 2.57 11.71 -5.16
N PHE A 14 3.01 10.63 -5.81
CA PHE A 14 3.38 10.67 -7.22
C PHE A 14 2.13 10.69 -8.10
N ARG A 15 2.03 11.72 -8.95
CA ARG A 15 0.92 11.84 -9.92
C ARG A 15 0.84 10.60 -10.81
N GLY A 16 -0.34 9.99 -10.88
CA GLY A 16 -0.62 8.82 -11.69
C GLY A 16 -0.51 7.48 -10.96
N ILE A 17 -0.11 7.45 -9.68
CA ILE A 17 -0.15 6.25 -8.83
C ILE A 17 -1.44 6.24 -8.01
N ASP A 18 -2.31 5.26 -8.24
CA ASP A 18 -3.55 5.03 -7.48
C ASP A 18 -3.52 3.72 -6.66
N ARG A 19 -2.60 2.81 -7.02
CA ARG A 19 -2.44 1.49 -6.43
C ARG A 19 -0.98 1.10 -6.29
N VAL A 20 -0.68 0.26 -5.31
CA VAL A 20 0.66 -0.30 -5.06
C VAL A 20 0.55 -1.79 -4.84
N GLN A 21 1.36 -2.59 -5.55
CA GLN A 21 1.53 -4.02 -5.29
C GLN A 21 2.83 -4.22 -4.51
N LEU A 22 2.76 -4.99 -3.42
CA LEU A 22 3.96 -5.45 -2.70
C LEU A 22 4.32 -6.85 -3.20
N LEU A 23 5.61 -7.07 -3.42
CA LEU A 23 6.20 -8.37 -3.74
C LEU A 23 7.32 -8.65 -2.73
N ILE A 24 7.40 -9.88 -2.23
CA ILE A 24 8.45 -10.32 -1.30
C ILE A 24 9.30 -11.33 -2.06
N GLU A 25 10.60 -11.05 -2.19
CA GLU A 25 11.52 -11.85 -3.01
C GLU A 25 11.06 -12.01 -4.47
N GLY A 26 10.29 -11.04 -4.98
CA GLY A 26 9.74 -11.07 -6.33
C GLY A 26 8.39 -11.78 -6.47
N GLU A 27 7.90 -12.42 -5.41
CA GLU A 27 6.67 -13.21 -5.42
C GLU A 27 5.50 -12.51 -4.72
N ILE A 28 4.28 -12.89 -5.13
CA ILE A 28 3.06 -12.46 -4.43
C ILE A 28 2.98 -13.23 -3.11
N THR A 29 2.74 -12.50 -2.02
CA THR A 29 2.50 -13.06 -0.69
C THR A 29 1.08 -12.69 -0.26
N GLU A 30 0.41 -13.57 0.48
CA GLU A 30 -0.96 -13.29 0.94
C GLU A 30 -1.00 -12.24 2.05
N ASN A 31 -0.20 -12.41 3.10
CA ASN A 31 -0.24 -11.53 4.26
C ASN A 31 1.15 -11.10 4.73
N LEU A 32 1.22 -9.87 5.22
CA LEU A 32 2.33 -9.43 6.07
C LEU A 32 2.22 -10.06 7.48
N PRO A 33 3.32 -10.16 8.26
CA PRO A 33 3.30 -10.77 9.59
C PRO A 33 2.28 -10.18 10.56
N GLU A 34 1.91 -8.91 10.41
CA GLU A 34 0.88 -8.25 11.21
C GLU A 34 -0.57 -8.48 10.71
N GLY A 35 -0.76 -9.34 9.70
CA GLY A 35 -2.06 -9.77 9.20
C GLY A 35 -2.67 -8.86 8.13
N SER A 36 -1.89 -8.00 7.46
CA SER A 36 -2.39 -7.23 6.32
C SER A 36 -2.41 -8.07 5.07
N ASP A 37 -3.54 -8.15 4.39
CA ASP A 37 -3.64 -8.71 3.04
C ASP A 37 -2.85 -7.85 2.05
N ILE A 38 -1.91 -8.49 1.34
CA ILE A 38 -1.08 -7.94 0.27
C ILE A 38 -1.11 -8.83 -0.99
N SER A 39 -2.07 -9.76 -1.08
CA SER A 39 -2.24 -10.70 -2.19
C SER A 39 -2.54 -10.03 -3.55
N GLY A 40 -2.90 -8.74 -3.53
CA GLY A 40 -3.17 -7.96 -4.73
C GLY A 40 -2.90 -6.46 -4.55
N PRO A 41 -3.13 -5.66 -5.62
CA PRO A 41 -2.79 -4.25 -5.60
C PRO A 41 -3.62 -3.49 -4.58
N LEU A 42 -2.94 -2.83 -3.65
CA LEU A 42 -3.56 -2.05 -2.59
C LEU A 42 -3.90 -0.67 -3.11
N LYS A 43 -5.15 -0.27 -2.89
CA LYS A 43 -5.60 1.09 -3.18
C LYS A 43 -5.00 2.06 -2.18
N ILE A 44 -4.45 3.16 -2.66
CA ILE A 44 -4.03 4.24 -1.77
C ILE A 44 -5.29 4.85 -1.17
N GLN A 45 -5.39 4.79 0.16
CA GLN A 45 -6.41 5.55 0.86
C GLN A 45 -5.96 7.00 0.88
N ASN A 46 -6.55 7.79 -0.02
CA ASN A 46 -6.56 9.23 0.17
C ASN A 46 -7.28 9.47 1.49
N TYR A 47 -6.57 9.88 2.53
CA TYR A 47 -7.24 10.65 3.58
C TYR A 47 -7.86 11.84 2.83
N PRO A 48 -9.19 12.05 2.88
CA PRO A 48 -9.73 13.32 2.42
C PRO A 48 -8.95 14.36 3.19
N ASN A 49 -8.13 15.15 2.50
CA ASN A 49 -7.45 16.27 3.11
C ASN A 49 -8.56 17.09 3.78
N GLU A 50 -8.60 17.06 5.12
CA GLU A 50 -9.42 17.99 5.87
C GLU A 50 -8.96 19.39 5.44
N ILE A 51 -9.87 20.08 4.75
CA ILE A 51 -9.74 21.48 4.34
C ILE A 51 -10.17 22.34 5.51
#